data_AF-A0A1F5UYN8-F1
#
_entry.id   AF-A0A1F5UYN8-F1
#
_cell.length_a   1.000
_cell.length_b   1.000
_cell.length_c   1.000
_cell.angle_alpha   90.00
_cell.angle_beta   90.00
_cell.angle_gamma   90.00
#
_symmetry.space_group_name_H-M   'P 1'
#
loop_
_entity.id
_entity.type
_entity.pdbx_description
1 polymer ?
#
loop_
_entity_poly.entity_id
_entity_poly.type
_entity_poly.pdbx_seq_one_letter_code
_entity_poly.pdbx_strand_id
1 'polypeptide(L)'
;MFKKISVLLVSVAIAVVGCSKVIKPADKPMYDRAVAAIDNAKAEIKLSEKAPTLKDLYEMFNSAKSYLSTAEEWLEKGQYSKSIDLANKAGDSAKNVRELPGQIQGIIAEAERSLQLAKEVGMDKTYGKMIKEVTNYIWDAKNNIRLKNYELAKSFASQALASINKANKDVEKATDELTKAKTALAEAKDSNADTLVPDMYKNVEEAIKTATDAMDKANFVQAAESAAKASQLAKDALVKAKEEAVKQQNQPETAPVPKTNSVPENTTPVPAAEPATPAPAE
;
A
#
# COMPACT_ATOMS: atom_id res chain seq x y z
N MET A 1 26.88 -35.24 58.72
CA MET A 1 25.97 -36.42 58.69
C MET A 1 24.55 -35.92 58.50
N PHE A 2 23.83 -36.56 57.59
CA PHE A 2 22.46 -36.25 57.16
C PHE A 2 21.44 -36.29 58.31
N LYS A 3 20.37 -35.47 58.24
CA LYS A 3 19.02 -35.94 57.84
C LYS A 3 17.90 -34.91 58.12
N LYS A 4 17.18 -34.62 57.03
CA LYS A 4 15.71 -34.52 56.89
C LYS A 4 14.99 -33.24 57.31
N ILE A 5 14.80 -32.40 56.29
CA ILE A 5 13.55 -31.69 55.99
C ILE A 5 12.36 -32.66 56.15
N SER A 6 11.30 -32.23 56.84
CA SER A 6 9.98 -32.85 56.74
C SER A 6 8.92 -31.76 56.77
N VAL A 7 8.23 -31.70 55.64
CA VAL A 7 7.12 -30.82 55.28
C VAL A 7 5.95 -31.08 56.22
N LEU A 8 5.49 -30.04 56.93
CA LEU A 8 4.22 -30.08 57.63
C LEU A 8 3.12 -29.64 56.65
N LEU A 9 2.39 -30.61 56.13
CA LEU A 9 1.19 -30.42 55.30
C LEU A 9 0.12 -29.68 56.09
N VAL A 10 -0.22 -28.48 55.63
CA VAL A 10 -1.39 -27.71 56.08
C VAL A 10 -2.63 -28.33 55.46
N SER A 11 -3.35 -29.12 56.24
CA SER A 11 -4.65 -29.69 55.88
C SER A 11 -5.76 -28.65 56.08
N VAL A 12 -5.97 -27.76 55.12
CA VAL A 12 -7.22 -26.97 55.05
C VAL A 12 -8.30 -27.85 54.44
N ALA A 13 -9.07 -28.52 55.29
CA ALA A 13 -10.34 -29.11 54.90
C ALA A 13 -11.37 -27.96 54.72
N ILE A 14 -11.53 -27.48 53.48
CA ILE A 14 -12.63 -26.60 53.12
C ILE A 14 -13.88 -27.47 53.00
N ALA A 15 -14.71 -27.47 54.04
CA ALA A 15 -16.09 -27.94 53.97
C ALA A 15 -16.91 -26.93 53.15
N VAL A 16 -17.06 -27.19 51.85
CA VAL A 16 -17.91 -26.40 50.94
C VAL A 16 -19.36 -26.88 51.09
N VAL A 17 -20.14 -26.19 51.92
CA VAL A 17 -21.60 -26.30 51.91
C VAL A 17 -22.14 -25.19 51.02
N GLY A 18 -22.53 -25.55 49.80
CA GLY A 18 -23.12 -24.67 48.79
C GLY A 18 -22.80 -25.22 47.40
N CYS A 19 -23.81 -25.84 46.76
CA CYS A 19 -23.83 -26.50 45.44
C CYS A 19 -22.66 -26.16 44.47
N SER A 20 -21.47 -26.69 44.71
CA SER A 20 -20.38 -26.62 43.76
C SER A 20 -20.66 -27.64 42.67
N LYS A 21 -21.07 -27.18 41.49
CA LYS A 21 -21.09 -28.03 40.30
C LYS A 21 -19.72 -28.71 40.20
N VAL A 22 -19.69 -30.03 40.32
CA VAL A 22 -18.46 -30.81 40.13
C VAL A 22 -18.07 -30.68 38.66
N ILE A 23 -17.07 -29.85 38.39
CA ILE A 23 -16.54 -29.66 37.05
C ILE A 23 -15.69 -30.88 36.72
N LYS A 24 -16.01 -31.55 35.61
CA LYS A 24 -15.22 -32.70 35.17
C LYS A 24 -13.81 -32.24 34.82
N PRO A 25 -12.75 -33.03 35.12
CA PRO A 25 -11.37 -32.65 34.81
C PRO A 25 -11.14 -32.27 33.33
N ALA A 26 -11.87 -32.91 32.41
CA ALA A 26 -11.81 -32.61 30.97
C ALA A 26 -12.40 -31.23 30.61
N ASP A 27 -13.36 -30.73 31.39
CA ASP A 27 -14.04 -29.45 31.17
C ASP A 27 -13.31 -28.28 31.85
N LYS A 28 -12.43 -28.58 32.83
CA LYS A 28 -11.70 -27.59 33.61
C LYS A 28 -10.97 -26.54 32.75
N PRO A 29 -10.25 -26.89 31.67
CA PRO A 29 -9.59 -25.87 30.84
C PRO A 29 -10.55 -24.88 30.18
N MET A 30 -11.73 -25.31 29.73
CA MET A 30 -12.72 -24.41 29.14
C MET A 30 -13.44 -23.58 30.20
N TYR A 31 -13.72 -24.18 31.36
CA TYR A 31 -14.25 -23.46 32.51
C TYR A 31 -13.29 -22.33 32.95
N ASP A 32 -12.01 -22.63 33.15
CA ASP A 32 -11.00 -21.66 33.58
C ASP A 32 -10.90 -20.49 32.58
N ARG A 33 -10.98 -20.78 31.26
CA ARG A 33 -11.03 -19.75 30.22
C ARG A 33 -12.31 -18.90 30.27
N ALA A 34 -13.46 -19.51 30.55
CA ALA A 34 -14.72 -18.80 30.69
C ALA A 34 -14.73 -17.87 31.91
N VAL A 35 -14.20 -18.33 33.05
CA VAL A 35 -14.01 -17.50 34.25
C VAL A 35 -13.09 -16.31 33.95
N ALA A 36 -11.93 -16.55 33.34
CA ALA A 36 -11.00 -15.48 32.99
C ALA A 36 -11.61 -14.45 32.02
N ALA A 37 -12.40 -14.90 31.04
CA ALA A 37 -13.10 -14.00 30.11
C ALA A 37 -14.15 -13.13 30.84
N ILE A 38 -14.92 -13.71 31.76
CA ILE A 38 -15.89 -13.00 32.60
C ILE A 38 -15.19 -11.96 33.50
N ASP A 39 -14.08 -12.33 34.14
CA ASP A 39 -13.32 -11.42 35.00
C ASP A 39 -12.74 -10.24 34.22
N ASN A 40 -12.22 -10.49 33.02
CA ASN A 40 -11.78 -9.43 32.11
C ASN A 40 -12.95 -8.50 31.72
N ALA A 41 -14.10 -9.06 31.35
CA ALA A 41 -15.29 -8.28 31.02
C ALA A 41 -15.78 -7.41 32.19
N LYS A 42 -15.75 -7.95 33.42
CA LYS A 42 -16.06 -7.19 34.64
C LYS A 42 -15.11 -6.03 34.86
N ALA A 43 -13.81 -6.26 34.66
CA ALA A 43 -12.81 -5.21 34.77
C ALA A 43 -13.05 -4.10 33.74
N GLU A 44 -13.32 -4.44 32.48
CA GLU A 44 -13.64 -3.49 31.41
C GLU A 44 -14.91 -2.69 31.69
N ILE A 45 -15.98 -3.33 32.18
CA ILE A 45 -17.22 -2.65 32.58
C ILE A 45 -16.93 -1.65 33.70
N LYS A 46 -16.17 -2.04 34.74
CA LYS A 46 -15.82 -1.16 35.86
C LYS A 46 -14.97 0.05 35.43
N LEU A 47 -14.07 -0.13 34.47
CA LEU A 47 -13.31 0.98 33.89
C LEU A 47 -14.24 1.93 33.11
N SER A 48 -15.20 1.36 32.37
CA SER A 48 -16.14 2.09 31.52
C SER A 48 -17.19 2.87 32.30
N GLU A 49 -17.51 2.45 33.54
CA GLU A 49 -18.37 3.20 34.48
C GLU A 49 -17.86 4.61 34.78
N LYS A 50 -16.56 4.82 34.66
CA LYS A 50 -15.89 6.10 34.92
C LYS A 50 -15.62 6.89 33.63
N ALA A 51 -16.05 6.38 32.48
CA ALA A 51 -15.79 7.02 31.20
C ALA A 51 -16.59 8.32 31.07
N PRO A 52 -15.97 9.44 30.67
CA PRO A 52 -16.70 10.68 30.37
C PRO A 52 -17.80 10.51 29.31
N THR A 53 -17.62 9.52 28.44
CA THR A 53 -18.46 9.16 27.30
C THR A 53 -19.61 8.23 27.66
N LEU A 54 -19.67 7.71 28.90
CA LEU A 54 -20.70 6.74 29.32
C LEU A 54 -22.12 7.26 29.13
N LYS A 55 -22.36 8.54 29.46
CA LYS A 55 -23.68 9.15 29.28
C LYS A 55 -24.13 9.13 27.82
N ASP A 56 -23.18 9.25 26.90
CA ASP A 56 -23.44 9.37 25.48
C ASP A 56 -23.49 7.98 24.80
N LEU A 57 -22.85 6.97 25.41
CA LEU A 57 -22.80 5.58 24.94
C LEU A 57 -23.51 4.63 25.92
N TYR A 58 -24.56 5.13 26.57
CA TYR A 58 -25.24 4.42 27.66
C TYR A 58 -25.90 3.10 27.20
N GLU A 59 -26.46 3.07 25.99
CA GLU A 59 -27.06 1.86 25.42
C GLU A 59 -26.01 0.77 25.13
N MET A 60 -24.84 1.16 24.63
CA MET A 60 -23.70 0.25 24.43
C MET A 60 -23.19 -0.30 25.77
N PHE A 61 -23.11 0.58 26.78
CA PHE A 61 -22.72 0.19 28.13
C PHE A 61 -23.73 -0.78 28.77
N ASN A 62 -25.03 -0.57 28.60
CA ASN A 62 -26.06 -1.50 29.09
C ASN A 62 -26.05 -2.83 28.33
N SER A 63 -25.77 -2.80 27.04
CA SER A 63 -25.59 -4.01 26.23
C SER A 63 -24.40 -4.84 26.76
N ALA A 64 -23.29 -4.18 27.13
CA ALA A 64 -22.15 -4.84 27.78
C ALA A 64 -22.57 -5.53 29.09
N LYS A 65 -23.32 -4.86 29.96
CA LYS A 65 -23.85 -5.45 31.20
C LYS A 65 -24.77 -6.64 30.95
N SER A 66 -25.65 -6.54 29.95
CA SER A 66 -26.57 -7.62 29.56
C SER A 66 -25.81 -8.84 29.04
N TYR A 67 -24.81 -8.64 28.19
CA TYR A 67 -23.93 -9.72 27.71
C TYR A 67 -23.17 -10.39 28.86
N LEU A 68 -22.64 -9.62 29.81
CA LEU A 68 -21.96 -10.16 30.98
C LEU A 68 -22.91 -11.04 31.81
N SER A 69 -24.11 -10.55 32.14
CA SER A 69 -25.11 -11.32 32.89
C SER A 69 -25.46 -12.63 32.18
N THR A 70 -25.64 -12.57 30.85
CA THR A 70 -25.92 -13.77 30.06
C THR A 70 -24.72 -14.73 30.02
N ALA A 71 -23.49 -14.20 29.98
CA ALA A 71 -22.27 -15.01 30.03
C ALA A 71 -22.14 -15.77 31.35
N GLU A 72 -22.47 -15.12 32.48
CA GLU A 72 -22.49 -15.74 33.82
C GLU A 72 -23.54 -16.86 33.89
N GLU A 73 -24.75 -16.65 33.36
CA GLU A 73 -25.75 -17.71 33.28
C GLU A 73 -25.28 -18.91 32.46
N TRP A 74 -24.59 -18.69 31.34
CA TRP A 74 -24.05 -19.77 30.52
C TRP A 74 -22.90 -20.51 31.19
N LEU A 75 -22.07 -19.81 31.97
CA LEU A 75 -21.06 -20.42 32.82
C LEU A 75 -21.73 -21.37 33.82
N GLU A 76 -22.76 -20.91 34.52
CA GLU A 76 -23.53 -21.73 35.46
C GLU A 76 -24.16 -22.92 34.78
N LYS A 77 -24.66 -22.79 33.56
CA LYS A 77 -25.25 -23.88 32.76
C LYS A 77 -24.20 -24.86 32.19
N GLY A 78 -22.90 -24.62 32.37
CA GLY A 78 -21.81 -25.46 31.85
C GLY A 78 -21.58 -25.29 30.34
N GLN A 79 -22.05 -24.19 29.75
CA GLN A 79 -21.93 -23.89 28.32
C GLN A 79 -20.76 -22.93 28.09
N TYR A 80 -19.53 -23.41 28.35
CA TYR A 80 -18.34 -22.57 28.46
C TYR A 80 -18.02 -21.79 27.18
N SER A 81 -18.19 -22.36 26.00
CA SER A 81 -17.94 -21.64 24.73
C SER A 81 -18.86 -20.42 24.58
N LYS A 82 -20.16 -20.60 24.86
CA LYS A 82 -21.13 -19.50 24.78
C LYS A 82 -20.86 -18.42 25.82
N SER A 83 -20.44 -18.85 27.01
CA SER A 83 -20.02 -17.96 28.09
C SER A 83 -18.81 -17.11 27.67
N ILE A 84 -17.78 -17.72 27.09
CA ILE A 84 -16.59 -17.03 26.56
C ILE A 84 -16.97 -16.00 25.48
N ASP A 85 -17.78 -16.41 24.50
CA ASP A 85 -18.17 -15.53 23.39
C ASP A 85 -18.92 -14.29 23.87
N LEU A 86 -19.85 -14.46 24.82
CA LEU A 86 -20.62 -13.35 25.38
C LEU A 86 -19.79 -12.49 26.33
N ALA A 87 -18.90 -13.10 27.12
CA ALA A 87 -17.98 -12.34 27.97
C ALA A 87 -17.03 -11.47 27.14
N ASN A 88 -16.49 -11.99 26.04
CA ASN A 88 -15.68 -11.20 25.11
C ASN A 88 -16.50 -10.05 24.50
N LYS A 89 -17.73 -10.32 24.02
CA LYS A 89 -18.64 -9.25 23.53
C LYS A 89 -18.94 -8.20 24.59
N ALA A 90 -19.10 -8.60 25.86
CA ALA A 90 -19.30 -7.69 26.97
C ALA A 90 -18.07 -6.79 27.20
N GLY A 91 -16.88 -7.41 27.25
CA GLY A 91 -15.60 -6.70 27.39
C GLY A 91 -15.37 -5.71 26.25
N ASP A 92 -15.56 -6.14 25.00
CA ASP A 92 -15.39 -5.29 23.82
C ASP A 92 -16.39 -4.13 23.79
N SER A 93 -17.66 -4.38 24.12
CA SER A 93 -18.69 -3.34 24.18
C SER A 93 -18.37 -2.31 25.27
N ALA A 94 -17.94 -2.75 26.45
CA ALA A 94 -17.51 -1.85 27.52
C ALA A 94 -16.28 -1.03 27.09
N LYS A 95 -15.25 -1.69 26.58
CA LYS A 95 -14.04 -1.02 26.07
C LYS A 95 -14.37 0.05 25.02
N ASN A 96 -15.30 -0.24 24.09
CA ASN A 96 -15.75 0.71 23.07
C ASN A 96 -16.44 1.94 23.67
N VAL A 97 -17.11 1.84 24.82
CA VAL A 97 -17.64 3.03 25.51
C VAL A 97 -16.53 4.05 25.78
N ARG A 98 -15.32 3.58 26.12
CA ARG A 98 -14.17 4.44 26.41
C ARG A 98 -13.43 4.90 25.15
N GLU A 99 -13.23 3.99 24.21
CA GLU A 99 -12.27 4.19 23.12
C GLU A 99 -12.90 4.67 21.81
N LEU A 100 -14.19 4.39 21.59
CA LEU A 100 -14.84 4.64 20.29
C LEU A 100 -14.69 6.09 19.80
N PRO A 101 -14.87 7.14 20.63
CA PRO A 101 -14.68 8.50 20.16
C PRO A 101 -13.24 8.78 19.69
N GLY A 102 -12.25 8.25 20.42
CA GLY A 102 -10.83 8.38 20.04
C GLY A 102 -10.50 7.61 18.76
N GLN A 103 -11.07 6.41 18.59
CA GLN A 103 -10.94 5.64 17.35
C GLN A 103 -11.51 6.39 16.14
N ILE A 104 -12.73 6.95 16.28
CA ILE A 104 -13.36 7.72 15.20
C ILE A 104 -12.53 8.97 14.88
N GLN A 105 -12.05 9.69 15.89
CA GLN A 105 -11.17 10.85 15.68
C GLN A 105 -9.87 10.48 14.97
N GLY A 106 -9.28 9.33 15.30
CA GLY A 106 -8.11 8.80 14.59
C GLY A 106 -8.38 8.55 13.11
N ILE A 107 -9.50 7.90 12.78
CA ILE A 107 -9.90 7.65 11.38
C ILE A 107 -10.14 8.97 10.64
N ILE A 108 -10.80 9.94 11.28
CA ILE A 108 -11.02 11.27 10.68
C ILE A 108 -9.68 11.96 10.42
N ALA A 109 -8.76 11.97 11.38
CA ALA A 109 -7.46 12.61 11.22
C ALA A 109 -6.62 11.97 10.10
N GLU A 110 -6.69 10.64 9.96
CA GLU A 110 -6.06 9.92 8.87
C GLU A 110 -6.69 10.29 7.52
N ALA A 111 -8.02 10.31 7.43
CA ALA A 111 -8.73 10.72 6.22
C ALA A 111 -8.40 12.18 5.84
N GLU A 112 -8.29 13.09 6.79
CA GLU A 112 -7.89 14.49 6.57
C GLU A 112 -6.46 14.61 6.06
N ARG A 113 -5.52 13.86 6.64
CA ARG A 113 -4.13 13.83 6.15
C ARG A 113 -4.07 13.29 4.72
N SER A 114 -4.76 12.18 4.44
CA SER A 114 -4.82 11.60 3.09
C SER A 114 -5.48 12.54 2.08
N LEU A 115 -6.52 13.26 2.49
CA LEU A 115 -7.18 14.27 1.67
C LEU A 115 -6.25 15.46 1.36
N GLN A 116 -5.45 15.88 2.34
CA GLN A 116 -4.47 16.95 2.15
C GLN A 116 -3.39 16.55 1.14
N LEU A 117 -2.82 15.35 1.28
CA LEU A 117 -1.85 14.79 0.32
C LEU A 117 -2.45 14.73 -1.09
N ALA A 118 -3.69 14.25 -1.22
CA ALA A 118 -4.39 14.19 -2.50
C ALA A 118 -4.53 15.57 -3.17
N LYS A 119 -4.80 16.62 -2.39
CA LYS A 119 -4.86 18.01 -2.90
C LYS A 119 -3.48 18.51 -3.32
N GLU A 120 -2.44 18.20 -2.57
CA GLU A 120 -1.05 18.60 -2.88
C GLU A 120 -0.56 18.01 -4.20
N VAL A 121 -0.97 16.78 -4.54
CA VAL A 121 -0.67 16.14 -5.83
C VAL A 121 -1.69 16.48 -6.93
N GLY A 122 -2.60 17.42 -6.69
CA GLY A 122 -3.55 17.92 -7.70
C GLY A 122 -4.67 16.96 -8.09
N MET A 123 -5.01 15.98 -7.24
CA MET A 123 -6.09 15.02 -7.51
C MET A 123 -7.47 15.67 -7.62
N ASP A 124 -7.65 16.87 -7.07
CA ASP A 124 -8.89 17.65 -7.17
C ASP A 124 -9.31 17.91 -8.62
N LYS A 125 -8.37 17.97 -9.57
CA LYS A 125 -8.64 18.18 -10.99
C LYS A 125 -9.36 17.02 -11.65
N THR A 126 -9.00 15.78 -11.31
CA THR A 126 -9.49 14.55 -11.96
C THR A 126 -10.48 13.79 -11.08
N TYR A 127 -10.23 13.76 -9.78
CA TYR A 127 -11.05 13.09 -8.76
C TYR A 127 -11.95 14.07 -7.99
N GLY A 128 -12.21 15.28 -8.51
CA GLY A 128 -12.91 16.34 -7.80
C GLY A 128 -14.25 15.93 -7.15
N LYS A 129 -15.03 15.06 -7.81
CA LYS A 129 -16.27 14.50 -7.22
C LYS A 129 -15.99 13.67 -5.97
N MET A 130 -15.00 12.79 -6.02
CA MET A 130 -14.60 11.95 -4.89
C MET A 130 -13.98 12.79 -3.76
N ILE A 131 -13.12 13.76 -4.09
CA ILE A 131 -12.52 14.67 -3.11
C ILE A 131 -13.61 15.48 -2.36
N LYS A 132 -14.64 15.92 -3.07
CA LYS A 132 -15.82 16.57 -2.48
C LYS A 132 -16.61 15.62 -1.58
N GLU A 133 -16.82 14.38 -2.03
CA GLU A 133 -17.52 13.35 -1.27
C GLU A 133 -16.78 12.99 0.03
N VAL A 134 -15.46 12.79 -0.02
CA VAL A 134 -14.60 12.58 1.15
C VAL A 134 -14.70 13.76 2.12
N THR A 135 -14.68 15.00 1.61
CA THR A 135 -14.83 16.20 2.44
C THR A 135 -16.18 16.21 3.16
N ASN A 136 -17.26 15.83 2.47
CA ASN A 136 -18.59 15.73 3.05
C ASN A 136 -18.66 14.64 4.13
N TYR A 137 -18.12 13.45 3.87
CA TYR A 137 -18.07 12.38 4.87
C TYR A 137 -17.28 12.77 6.12
N ILE A 138 -16.17 13.48 5.98
CA ILE A 138 -15.42 14.02 7.13
C ILE A 138 -16.27 15.01 7.92
N TRP A 139 -16.99 15.90 7.23
CA TRP A 139 -17.90 16.86 7.88
C TRP A 139 -19.04 16.14 8.61
N ASP A 140 -19.69 15.18 7.96
CA ASP A 140 -20.77 14.38 8.54
C ASP A 140 -20.30 13.57 9.74
N ALA A 141 -19.09 12.99 9.69
CA ALA A 141 -18.50 12.29 10.81
C ALA A 141 -18.28 13.22 12.01
N LYS A 142 -17.69 14.40 11.79
CA LYS A 142 -17.47 15.41 12.84
C LYS A 142 -18.78 15.92 13.43
N ASN A 143 -19.80 16.13 12.60
CA ASN A 143 -21.12 16.55 13.05
C ASN A 143 -21.80 15.47 13.91
N ASN A 144 -21.71 14.20 13.50
CA ASN A 144 -22.28 13.09 14.25
C ASN A 144 -21.57 12.84 15.58
N ILE A 145 -20.26 13.10 15.70
CA ILE A 145 -19.58 13.12 17.01
C ILE A 145 -20.21 14.19 17.93
N ARG A 146 -20.45 15.42 17.42
CA ARG A 146 -21.09 16.49 18.20
C ARG A 146 -22.51 16.13 18.63
N LEU A 147 -23.24 15.42 17.77
CA LEU A 147 -24.59 14.91 18.04
C LEU A 147 -24.59 13.62 18.86
N LYS A 148 -23.41 13.09 19.24
CA LYS A 148 -23.23 11.86 20.02
C LYS A 148 -23.75 10.60 19.31
N ASN A 149 -23.89 10.67 17.98
CA ASN A 149 -24.25 9.53 17.14
C ASN A 149 -22.96 8.85 16.64
N TYR A 150 -22.31 8.11 17.54
CA TYR A 150 -20.99 7.51 17.26
C TYR A 150 -21.02 6.39 16.23
N GLU A 151 -22.13 5.64 16.15
CA GLU A 151 -22.36 4.63 15.10
C GLU A 151 -22.28 5.26 13.71
N LEU A 152 -23.07 6.31 13.49
CA LEU A 152 -23.11 7.00 12.21
C LEU A 152 -21.81 7.77 11.93
N ALA A 153 -21.21 8.38 12.97
CA ALA A 153 -19.91 9.03 12.86
C ALA A 153 -18.81 8.06 12.40
N LYS A 154 -18.77 6.84 12.95
CA LYS A 154 -17.82 5.80 12.54
C LYS A 154 -18.05 5.39 11.09
N SER A 155 -19.30 5.19 10.69
CA SER A 155 -19.64 4.85 9.30
C SER A 155 -19.13 5.89 8.31
N PHE A 156 -19.39 7.18 8.56
CA PHE A 156 -18.91 8.25 7.68
C PHE A 156 -17.39 8.39 7.69
N ALA A 157 -16.74 8.32 8.86
CA ALA A 157 -15.29 8.37 8.96
C ALA A 157 -14.62 7.23 8.15
N SER A 158 -15.14 6.01 8.25
CA SER A 158 -14.66 4.86 7.49
C SER A 158 -14.90 5.01 5.98
N GLN A 159 -16.04 5.57 5.56
CA GLN A 159 -16.32 5.84 4.15
C GLN A 159 -15.37 6.90 3.57
N ALA A 160 -15.06 7.94 4.33
CA ALA A 160 -14.07 8.95 3.95
C ALA A 160 -12.69 8.33 3.71
N LEU A 161 -12.20 7.54 4.70
CA LEU A 161 -10.88 6.92 4.64
C LEU A 161 -10.78 5.90 3.49
N ALA A 162 -11.79 5.05 3.32
CA ALA A 162 -11.80 4.06 2.24
C ALA A 162 -11.77 4.71 0.86
N SER A 163 -12.56 5.77 0.67
CA SER A 163 -12.64 6.49 -0.60
C SER A 163 -11.31 7.17 -0.96
N ILE A 164 -10.69 7.85 0.00
CA ILE A 164 -9.42 8.55 -0.26
C ILE A 164 -8.24 7.57 -0.44
N ASN A 165 -8.22 6.46 0.29
CA ASN A 165 -7.17 5.44 0.14
C ASN A 165 -7.22 4.75 -1.23
N LYS A 166 -8.41 4.58 -1.80
CA LYS A 166 -8.54 4.10 -3.18
C LYS A 166 -7.85 5.04 -4.16
N ALA A 167 -8.05 6.34 -3.99
CA ALA A 167 -7.46 7.36 -4.85
C ALA A 167 -5.94 7.41 -4.69
N ASN A 168 -5.44 7.37 -3.44
CA ASN A 168 -3.99 7.36 -3.17
C ASN A 168 -3.29 6.13 -3.75
N LYS A 169 -3.98 4.98 -3.80
CA LYS A 169 -3.44 3.75 -4.41
C LYS A 169 -3.21 3.91 -5.92
N ASP A 170 -4.04 4.68 -6.62
CA ASP A 170 -3.82 4.98 -8.04
C ASP A 170 -2.56 5.84 -8.22
N VAL A 171 -2.34 6.83 -7.35
CA VAL A 171 -1.15 7.69 -7.35
C VAL A 171 0.12 6.89 -7.10
N GLU A 172 0.12 6.04 -6.08
CA GLU A 172 1.23 5.16 -5.73
C GLU A 172 1.58 4.26 -6.92
N LYS A 173 0.57 3.58 -7.50
CA LYS A 173 0.75 2.73 -8.67
C LYS A 173 1.35 3.49 -9.86
N ALA A 174 0.86 4.69 -10.14
CA ALA A 174 1.37 5.50 -11.24
C ALA A 174 2.83 5.92 -11.04
N THR A 175 3.18 6.30 -9.80
CA THR A 175 4.54 6.68 -9.40
C THR A 175 5.51 5.51 -9.52
N ASP A 176 5.09 4.33 -9.05
CA ASP A 176 5.88 3.10 -9.12
C ASP A 176 6.13 2.67 -10.56
N GLU A 177 5.09 2.63 -11.40
CA GLU A 177 5.23 2.24 -12.80
C GLU A 177 6.09 3.24 -13.58
N LEU A 178 5.95 4.54 -13.33
CA LEU A 178 6.80 5.57 -13.96
C LEU A 178 8.26 5.42 -13.54
N THR A 179 8.52 5.09 -12.28
CA THR A 179 9.87 4.80 -11.78
C THR A 179 10.47 3.58 -12.49
N LYS A 180 9.72 2.48 -12.59
CA LYS A 180 10.15 1.27 -13.34
C LYS A 180 10.44 1.57 -14.81
N ALA A 181 9.60 2.38 -15.47
CA ALA A 181 9.80 2.76 -16.85
C ALA A 181 11.09 3.57 -17.05
N LYS A 182 11.35 4.54 -16.17
CA LYS A 182 12.58 5.34 -16.20
C LYS A 182 13.84 4.50 -15.95
N THR A 183 13.79 3.58 -14.99
CA THR A 183 14.88 2.63 -14.75
C THR A 183 15.14 1.75 -15.98
N ALA A 184 14.10 1.20 -16.60
CA ALA A 184 14.25 0.37 -17.79
C ALA A 184 14.80 1.16 -19.01
N LEU A 185 14.41 2.43 -19.18
CA LEU A 185 15.00 3.31 -20.20
C LEU A 185 16.51 3.51 -19.98
N ALA A 186 16.93 3.71 -18.72
CA ALA A 186 18.34 3.85 -18.38
C ALA A 186 19.13 2.57 -18.70
N GLU A 187 18.61 1.39 -18.35
CA GLU A 187 19.23 0.10 -18.70
C GLU A 187 19.34 -0.10 -20.21
N ALA A 188 18.30 0.27 -20.97
CA ALA A 188 18.33 0.22 -22.43
C ALA A 188 19.42 1.15 -22.99
N LYS A 189 19.55 2.36 -22.43
CA LYS A 189 20.60 3.31 -22.81
C LYS A 189 22.00 2.76 -22.51
N ASP A 190 22.21 2.16 -21.34
CA ASP A 190 23.48 1.55 -20.96
C ASP A 190 23.87 0.38 -21.89
N SER A 191 22.88 -0.21 -22.58
CA SER A 191 23.08 -1.21 -23.63
C SER A 191 23.22 -0.60 -25.03
N ASN A 192 23.44 0.70 -25.15
CA ASN A 192 23.52 1.48 -26.41
C ASN A 192 22.26 1.37 -27.29
N ALA A 193 21.07 1.16 -26.70
CA ALA A 193 19.83 1.04 -27.47
C ALA A 193 19.46 2.33 -28.23
N ASP A 194 19.88 3.49 -27.73
CA ASP A 194 19.74 4.79 -28.41
C ASP A 194 20.49 4.86 -29.74
N THR A 195 21.55 4.06 -29.90
CA THR A 195 22.36 4.00 -31.11
C THR A 195 22.03 2.77 -31.97
N LEU A 196 21.84 1.61 -31.35
CA LEU A 196 21.64 0.35 -32.04
C LEU A 196 20.20 0.15 -32.51
N VAL A 197 19.21 0.70 -31.79
CA VAL A 197 17.78 0.61 -32.10
C VAL A 197 17.06 1.95 -31.86
N PRO A 198 17.49 3.03 -32.54
CA PRO A 198 17.07 4.40 -32.22
C PRO A 198 15.56 4.61 -32.29
N ASP A 199 14.87 4.00 -33.24
CA ASP A 199 13.40 4.11 -33.37
C ASP A 199 12.68 3.48 -32.19
N MET A 200 13.17 2.34 -31.68
CA MET A 200 12.60 1.70 -30.49
C MET A 200 12.88 2.54 -29.26
N TYR A 201 14.10 3.06 -29.11
CA TYR A 201 14.47 3.92 -27.98
C TYR A 201 13.59 5.18 -27.93
N LYS A 202 13.40 5.85 -29.08
CA LYS A 202 12.52 7.02 -29.19
C LYS A 202 11.07 6.70 -28.81
N ASN A 203 10.54 5.54 -29.22
CA ASN A 203 9.19 5.12 -28.82
C ASN A 203 9.05 4.96 -27.30
N VAL A 204 10.11 4.54 -26.59
CA VAL A 204 10.12 4.47 -25.13
C VAL A 204 10.05 5.88 -24.52
N GLU A 205 10.87 6.82 -25.02
CA GLU A 205 10.87 8.22 -24.55
C GLU A 205 9.49 8.88 -24.73
N GLU A 206 8.85 8.68 -25.88
CA GLU A 206 7.50 9.19 -26.16
C GLU A 206 6.44 8.59 -25.21
N ALA A 207 6.55 7.30 -24.87
CA ALA A 207 5.67 6.64 -23.92
C ALA A 207 5.87 7.15 -22.48
N ILE A 208 7.12 7.37 -22.05
CA ILE A 208 7.45 7.98 -20.74
C ILE A 208 6.94 9.42 -20.67
N LYS A 209 7.07 10.19 -21.75
CA LYS A 209 6.53 11.54 -21.83
C LYS A 209 5.01 11.51 -21.69
N THR A 210 4.33 10.62 -22.39
CA THR A 210 2.86 10.45 -22.27
C THR A 210 2.44 10.11 -20.84
N ALA A 211 3.19 9.23 -20.16
CA ALA A 211 2.94 8.89 -18.76
C ALA A 211 3.16 10.10 -17.82
N THR A 212 4.21 10.89 -18.07
CA THR A 212 4.53 12.10 -17.29
C THR A 212 3.46 13.18 -17.49
N ASP A 213 3.04 13.43 -18.73
CA ASP A 213 1.95 14.37 -19.04
C ASP A 213 0.63 13.95 -18.38
N ALA A 214 0.38 12.64 -18.25
CA ALA A 214 -0.78 12.12 -17.53
C ALA A 214 -0.66 12.31 -16.01
N MET A 215 0.54 12.17 -15.43
CA MET A 215 0.81 12.51 -14.02
C MET A 215 0.55 13.99 -13.74
N ASP A 216 1.04 14.88 -14.61
CA ASP A 216 0.86 16.35 -14.46
C ASP A 216 -0.61 16.77 -14.54
N LYS A 217 -1.41 16.00 -15.27
CA LYS A 217 -2.87 16.14 -15.37
C LYS A 217 -3.63 15.38 -14.27
N ALA A 218 -2.92 14.78 -13.30
CA ALA A 218 -3.49 13.97 -12.23
C ALA A 218 -4.39 12.82 -12.75
N ASN A 219 -4.11 12.29 -13.95
CA ASN A 219 -4.76 11.09 -14.49
C ASN A 219 -3.90 9.86 -14.20
N PHE A 220 -3.89 9.45 -12.92
CA PHE A 220 -2.99 8.41 -12.43
C PHE A 220 -3.25 7.03 -13.04
N VAL A 221 -4.49 6.72 -13.41
CA VAL A 221 -4.81 5.46 -14.12
C VAL A 221 -4.12 5.43 -15.48
N GLN A 222 -4.30 6.48 -16.29
CA GLN A 222 -3.65 6.57 -17.60
C GLN A 222 -2.13 6.67 -17.49
N ALA A 223 -1.62 7.37 -16.47
CA ALA A 223 -0.19 7.45 -16.21
C ALA A 223 0.41 6.07 -15.92
N ALA A 224 -0.22 5.28 -15.05
CA ALA A 224 0.21 3.92 -14.74
C ALA A 224 0.21 3.01 -15.97
N GLU A 225 -0.85 3.05 -16.78
CA GLU A 225 -0.95 2.26 -18.01
C GLU A 225 0.12 2.64 -19.05
N SER A 226 0.34 3.95 -19.24
CA SER A 226 1.34 4.47 -20.16
C SER A 226 2.76 4.14 -19.71
N ALA A 227 3.03 4.23 -18.40
CA ALA A 227 4.31 3.89 -17.82
C ALA A 227 4.60 2.37 -17.91
N ALA A 228 3.61 1.52 -17.65
CA ALA A 228 3.76 0.07 -17.82
C ALA A 228 4.09 -0.29 -19.28
N LYS A 229 3.42 0.35 -20.24
CA LYS A 229 3.74 0.20 -21.68
C LYS A 229 5.17 0.66 -21.98
N ALA A 230 5.59 1.81 -21.46
CA ALA A 230 6.95 2.29 -21.61
C ALA A 230 8.00 1.32 -21.05
N SER A 231 7.75 0.74 -19.88
CA SER A 231 8.64 -0.27 -19.29
C SER A 231 8.77 -1.51 -20.17
N GLN A 232 7.69 -1.97 -20.79
CA GLN A 232 7.75 -3.10 -21.72
C GLN A 232 8.55 -2.75 -22.99
N LEU A 233 8.27 -1.60 -23.60
CA LEU A 233 9.02 -1.13 -24.78
C LEU A 233 10.52 -0.98 -24.49
N ALA A 234 10.88 -0.52 -23.29
CA ALA A 234 12.27 -0.38 -22.87
C ALA A 234 12.98 -1.74 -22.78
N LYS A 235 12.31 -2.76 -22.25
CA LYS A 235 12.83 -4.13 -22.22
C LYS A 235 13.01 -4.70 -23.62
N ASP A 236 12.06 -4.47 -24.51
CA ASP A 236 12.13 -4.94 -25.89
C ASP A 236 13.30 -4.26 -26.64
N ALA A 237 13.49 -2.95 -26.46
CA ALA A 237 14.60 -2.20 -27.01
C ALA A 237 15.95 -2.69 -26.46
N LEU A 238 16.05 -2.96 -25.16
CA LEU A 238 17.24 -3.52 -24.53
C LEU A 238 17.61 -4.90 -25.09
N VAL A 239 16.63 -5.81 -25.24
CA VAL A 239 16.86 -7.13 -25.84
C VAL A 239 17.38 -6.97 -27.26
N LYS A 240 16.73 -6.10 -28.06
CA LYS A 240 17.13 -5.88 -29.45
C LYS A 240 18.51 -5.25 -29.58
N ALA A 241 18.85 -4.28 -28.73
CA ALA A 241 20.18 -3.68 -28.69
C ALA A 241 21.27 -4.72 -28.39
N LYS A 242 21.02 -5.62 -27.43
CA LYS A 242 21.94 -6.72 -27.12
C LYS A 242 22.12 -7.68 -28.29
N GLU A 243 21.05 -8.02 -29.01
CA GLU A 243 21.13 -8.84 -30.23
C GLU A 243 21.98 -8.16 -31.33
N GLU A 244 21.77 -6.86 -31.57
CA GLU A 244 22.53 -6.11 -32.58
C GLU A 244 24.00 -5.95 -32.19
N ALA A 245 24.32 -5.76 -30.90
CA ALA A 245 25.69 -5.72 -30.41
C ALA A 245 26.44 -7.03 -30.67
N VAL A 246 25.79 -8.18 -30.46
CA VAL A 246 26.36 -9.51 -30.75
C VAL A 246 26.58 -9.72 -32.25
N LYS A 247 25.70 -9.21 -33.12
CA LYS A 247 25.91 -9.28 -34.58
C LYS A 247 27.11 -8.45 -35.04
N GLN A 248 27.31 -7.27 -34.46
CA GLN A 248 28.45 -6.41 -34.79
C GLN A 248 29.78 -7.00 -34.29
N GLN A 249 29.80 -7.71 -33.16
CA GLN A 249 30.99 -8.46 -32.70
C GLN A 249 31.34 -9.69 -33.56
N ASN A 250 30.38 -10.23 -34.31
CA ASN A 250 30.57 -11.43 -35.14
C ASN A 250 30.70 -11.11 -36.64
N GLN A 251 30.79 -9.84 -37.05
CA GLN A 251 31.16 -9.49 -38.42
C GLN A 251 32.68 -9.66 -38.60
N PRO A 252 33.16 -10.39 -39.64
CA PRO A 252 34.57 -10.50 -39.91
C PRO A 252 35.16 -9.13 -40.26
N GLU A 253 36.26 -8.78 -39.59
CA GLU A 253 37.04 -7.57 -39.84
C GLU A 253 37.38 -7.52 -41.34
N THR A 254 36.81 -6.56 -42.07
CA THR A 254 37.16 -6.38 -43.49
C THR A 254 38.58 -5.83 -43.53
N ALA A 255 39.51 -6.66 -44.02
CA ALA A 255 40.92 -6.30 -44.16
C ALA A 255 41.06 -4.99 -44.97
N PRO A 256 41.96 -4.07 -44.56
CA PRO A 256 42.18 -2.84 -45.30
C PRO A 256 42.69 -3.17 -46.71
N VAL A 257 42.02 -2.61 -47.72
CA VAL A 257 42.43 -2.71 -49.13
C VAL A 257 43.87 -2.19 -49.27
N PRO A 258 44.81 -2.94 -49.87
CA PRO A 258 46.17 -2.46 -50.06
C PRO A 258 46.18 -1.31 -51.06
N LYS A 259 46.81 -0.19 -50.67
CA LYS A 259 47.17 0.90 -51.58
C LYS A 259 48.11 0.35 -52.66
N THR A 260 47.70 0.38 -53.93
CA THR A 260 48.61 0.14 -55.06
C THR A 260 49.50 1.36 -55.25
N ASN A 261 50.80 1.16 -55.01
CA ASN A 261 51.86 2.10 -55.35
C ASN A 261 51.99 2.19 -56.89
N SER A 262 51.89 3.39 -57.43
CA SER A 262 52.34 3.72 -58.79
C SER A 262 53.82 4.13 -58.73
N VAL A 263 54.66 3.51 -59.57
CA VAL A 263 56.05 3.92 -59.83
C VAL A 263 56.15 4.39 -61.29
N PRO A 264 56.97 5.41 -61.62
CA PRO A 264 56.87 6.17 -62.87
C PRO A 264 57.86 5.70 -63.94
N GLU A 265 57.59 5.99 -65.22
CA GLU A 265 58.64 6.07 -66.23
C GLU A 265 58.30 7.08 -67.33
N ASN A 266 59.35 7.81 -67.73
CA ASN A 266 59.38 9.01 -68.57
C ASN A 266 60.11 8.66 -69.87
N THR A 267 59.65 9.15 -71.03
CA THR A 267 60.48 9.77 -72.10
C THR A 267 59.63 10.20 -73.32
N THR A 268 59.85 11.45 -73.74
CA THR A 268 59.31 12.24 -74.88
C THR A 268 59.95 11.84 -76.25
N PRO A 269 59.57 12.33 -77.47
CA PRO A 269 59.20 13.72 -77.85
C PRO A 269 58.12 14.01 -78.95
N VAL A 270 57.53 15.22 -78.84
CA VAL A 270 57.02 16.28 -79.78
C VAL A 270 56.83 15.98 -81.31
N PRO A 271 55.88 16.62 -82.05
CA PRO A 271 56.06 18.01 -82.52
C PRO A 271 54.83 18.98 -82.43
N ALA A 272 55.19 20.26 -82.54
CA ALA A 272 54.46 21.53 -82.53
C ALA A 272 53.19 21.69 -83.40
N ALA A 273 52.26 22.54 -82.94
CA ALA A 273 51.89 23.82 -83.59
C ALA A 273 50.83 24.60 -82.76
N GLU A 274 51.13 25.86 -82.43
CA GLU A 274 50.20 26.94 -82.05
C GLU A 274 49.62 27.61 -83.32
N PRO A 275 48.74 28.65 -83.29
CA PRO A 275 47.93 29.24 -82.20
C PRO A 275 46.46 29.57 -82.61
N ALA A 276 45.64 30.06 -81.67
CA ALA A 276 44.86 31.31 -81.78
C ALA A 276 43.77 31.44 -80.68
N THR A 277 43.88 32.47 -79.84
CA THR A 277 42.77 33.14 -79.14
C THR A 277 42.14 34.17 -80.09
N PRO A 278 40.87 34.64 -79.92
CA PRO A 278 40.53 35.57 -78.83
C PRO A 278 39.12 35.41 -78.23
N ALA A 279 38.94 35.98 -77.03
CA ALA A 279 37.62 36.34 -76.47
C ALA A 279 37.09 37.64 -77.13
N PRO A 280 35.78 37.92 -77.02
CA PRO A 280 35.33 39.03 -76.14
C PRO A 280 34.10 38.60 -75.31
N ALA A 281 34.00 38.91 -74.02
CA ALA A 281 33.65 40.20 -73.42
C ALA A 281 32.25 40.71 -73.82
N GLU A 282 31.27 40.44 -72.96
CA GLU A 282 30.16 41.34 -72.60
C GLU A 282 30.15 41.49 -71.08
#